data_AF-A0A2E7MK74-F1
#
_entry.id   AF-A0A2E7MK74-F1
#
_cell.length_a   1.000
_cell.length_b   1.000
_cell.length_c   1.000
_cell.angle_alpha   90.00
_cell.angle_beta   90.00
_cell.angle_gamma   90.00
#
_symmetry.space_group_name_H-M   'P 1'
#
loop_
_entity.id
_entity.type
_entity.pdbx_description
1 polymer ?
#
loop_
_entity_poly.entity_id
_entity_poly.type
_entity_poly.pdbx_seq_one_letter_code
_entity_poly.pdbx_strand_id
1 'polypeptide(L)'
;MARSQPRKRLPRWLKAKAPGSPNYIELKRLSKELKLNTVCESANCPNIGECWDKRTATFMILGDVCTRSCGFCAIKTGRPQTLDAEEPGRVAAAIARLELRHAVITSVNRDELPDGGAWIFARTLEEIHRICPETTVEVLIPDFQGDWLALGTVLDAGPDILNHNIETVPRLYPKMRPQ
;
A
#
# COMPACT_ATOMS: atom_id res chain seq x y z
N MET A 1 3.67 36.16 0.87
CA MET A 1 4.29 35.13 1.75
C MET A 1 3.26 34.71 2.78
N ALA A 2 2.65 33.53 2.65
CA ALA A 2 1.67 33.04 3.62
C ALA A 2 2.38 32.70 4.93
N ARG A 3 1.99 33.38 6.03
CA ARG A 3 2.52 33.12 7.37
C ARG A 3 2.21 31.67 7.75
N SER A 4 3.24 30.86 7.98
CA SER A 4 3.10 29.50 8.50
C SER A 4 2.48 29.59 9.90
N GLN A 5 1.24 29.13 10.05
CA GLN A 5 0.65 28.99 11.38
C GLN A 5 1.53 28.03 12.21
N PRO A 6 1.82 28.34 13.48
CA PRO A 6 2.61 27.45 14.32
C PRO A 6 1.89 26.10 14.43
N ARG A 7 2.56 25.01 14.04
CA ARG A 7 2.03 23.66 14.16
C ARG A 7 1.68 23.42 15.62
N LYS A 8 0.39 23.19 15.92
CA LYS A 8 -0.05 22.80 17.27
C LYS A 8 0.73 21.56 17.68
N ARG A 9 1.31 21.59 18.89
CA ARG A 9 2.02 20.43 19.45
C ARG A 9 1.05 19.25 19.51
N LEU A 10 1.51 18.10 19.02
CA LEU A 10 0.75 16.87 19.12
C LEU A 10 0.55 16.48 20.59
N PRO A 11 -0.65 15.99 20.97
CA PRO A 11 -0.89 15.48 22.31
C PRO A 11 0.07 14.36 22.70
N ARG A 12 0.33 14.19 24.00
CA ARG A 12 1.30 13.19 24.50
C ARG A 12 0.95 11.76 24.08
N TRP A 13 -0.34 11.42 24.05
CA TRP A 13 -0.84 10.09 23.67
C TRP A 13 -0.70 9.78 22.18
N LEU A 14 -0.40 10.77 21.34
CA LEU A 14 -0.24 10.59 19.89
C LEU A 14 1.23 10.41 19.46
N LYS A 15 2.16 10.33 20.42
CA LYS A 15 3.59 10.18 20.14
C LYS A 15 3.96 8.70 20.02
N ALA A 16 4.58 8.34 18.90
CA ALA A 16 5.18 7.02 18.69
C ALA A 16 6.70 7.03 18.99
N LYS A 17 7.25 5.84 19.22
CA LYS A 17 8.71 5.66 19.34
C LYS A 17 9.34 5.71 17.95
N ALA A 18 10.53 6.31 17.85
CA ALA A 18 11.26 6.31 16.59
C ALA A 18 11.71 4.89 16.22
N PRO A 19 11.62 4.49 14.94
CA PRO A 19 12.07 3.18 14.50
C PRO A 19 13.61 3.10 14.50
N GLY A 20 14.14 1.92 14.79
CA GLY A 20 15.59 1.69 14.81
C GLY A 20 16.01 0.24 15.04
N SER A 21 15.09 -0.71 14.89
CA SER A 21 15.40 -2.14 15.03
C SER A 21 16.20 -2.65 13.82
N PRO A 22 16.96 -3.74 13.97
CA PRO A 22 17.67 -4.38 12.85
C PRO A 22 16.75 -4.72 11.67
N ASN A 23 15.55 -5.24 11.94
CA ASN A 23 14.54 -5.55 10.93
C ASN A 23 14.13 -4.31 10.14
N TYR A 24 13.99 -3.16 10.82
CA TYR A 24 13.66 -1.93 10.13
C TYR A 24 14.75 -1.46 9.17
N ILE A 25 16.01 -1.57 9.58
CA ILE A 25 17.14 -1.18 8.74
C ILE A 25 17.23 -2.10 7.51
N GLU A 26 17.06 -3.40 7.71
CA GLU A 26 17.08 -4.38 6.62
C GLU A 26 15.93 -4.15 5.62
N LEU A 27 14.70 -3.97 6.10
CA LEU A 27 13.56 -3.77 5.23
C LEU A 27 13.69 -2.46 4.44
N LYS A 28 14.13 -1.38 5.08
CA LYS A 28 14.42 -0.12 4.40
C LYS A 28 15.46 -0.28 3.29
N ARG A 29 16.50 -1.09 3.52
CA ARG A 29 17.50 -1.40 2.50
C ARG A 29 16.87 -2.20 1.36
N LEU A 30 16.08 -3.23 1.67
CA LEU A 30 15.44 -4.09 0.67
C LEU A 30 14.41 -3.36 -0.19
N SER A 31 13.57 -2.53 0.42
CA SER A 31 12.61 -1.64 -0.28
C SER A 31 13.33 -0.84 -1.37
N LYS A 32 14.49 -0.27 -1.04
CA LYS A 32 15.33 0.48 -1.98
C LYS A 32 16.02 -0.40 -3.03
N GLU A 33 16.58 -1.53 -2.63
CA GLU A 33 17.26 -2.48 -3.55
C GLU A 33 16.31 -3.05 -4.61
N LEU A 34 15.10 -3.41 -4.20
CA LEU A 34 14.07 -4.03 -5.05
C LEU A 34 13.18 -3.01 -5.76
N LYS A 35 13.45 -1.72 -5.58
CA LYS A 35 12.67 -0.59 -6.14
C LYS A 35 11.18 -0.72 -5.86
N LEU A 36 10.84 -1.02 -4.61
CA LEU A 36 9.46 -1.17 -4.15
C LEU A 36 9.00 0.10 -3.44
N ASN A 37 7.69 0.33 -3.44
CA ASN A 37 7.07 1.34 -2.61
C ASN A 37 6.36 0.65 -1.43
N THR A 38 6.41 1.28 -0.26
CA THR A 38 5.64 0.84 0.91
C THR A 38 4.78 2.00 1.39
N VAL A 39 3.53 1.72 1.75
CA VAL A 39 2.68 2.75 2.41
C VAL A 39 3.33 3.17 3.73
N CYS A 40 4.04 2.26 4.39
CA CYS A 40 4.77 2.53 5.62
C CYS A 40 5.71 3.75 5.48
N GLU A 41 6.48 3.82 4.39
CA GLU A 41 7.38 4.93 4.10
C GLU A 41 6.64 6.10 3.43
N SER A 42 5.84 5.85 2.40
CA SER A 42 5.18 6.89 1.61
C SER A 42 4.18 7.71 2.43
N ALA A 43 3.52 7.11 3.42
CA ALA A 43 2.59 7.79 4.32
C ALA A 43 3.22 8.26 5.64
N ASN A 44 4.54 8.11 5.83
CA ASN A 44 5.24 8.40 7.09
C ASN A 44 4.59 7.72 8.30
N CYS A 45 4.32 6.42 8.20
CA CYS A 45 3.57 5.68 9.21
C CYS A 45 4.31 5.67 10.55
N PRO A 46 3.69 6.15 11.65
CA PRO A 46 4.32 6.16 12.98
C PRO A 46 4.51 4.74 13.55
N ASN A 47 3.85 3.73 12.98
CA ASN A 47 3.88 2.34 13.45
C ASN A 47 4.92 1.49 12.71
N ILE A 48 5.67 2.06 11.77
CA ILE A 48 6.60 1.33 10.89
C ILE A 48 7.57 0.41 11.63
N GLY A 49 8.11 0.84 12.78
CA GLY A 49 9.01 0.01 13.59
C GLY A 49 8.31 -1.19 14.21
N GLU A 50 7.11 -0.99 14.77
CA GLU A 50 6.36 -2.05 15.44
C GLU A 50 5.85 -3.11 14.46
N CYS A 51 5.28 -2.68 13.33
CA CYS A 51 4.77 -3.60 12.30
C CYS A 51 5.90 -4.49 11.76
N TRP A 52 7.04 -3.89 11.47
CA TRP A 52 8.16 -4.59 10.85
C TRP A 52 8.84 -5.55 11.84
N ASP A 53 8.91 -5.21 13.14
CA ASP A 53 9.37 -6.14 14.18
C ASP A 53 8.46 -7.37 14.32
N LYS A 54 7.15 -7.20 14.05
CA LYS A 54 6.18 -8.30 14.00
C LYS A 54 6.17 -9.06 12.67
N ARG A 55 7.15 -8.80 11.79
CA ARG A 55 7.25 -9.41 10.45
C ARG A 55 5.99 -9.19 9.62
N THR A 56 5.53 -7.94 9.61
CA THR A 56 4.39 -7.48 8.79
C THR A 56 4.77 -6.21 8.05
N ALA A 57 4.41 -6.10 6.77
CA ALA A 57 4.62 -4.89 5.99
C ALA A 57 3.49 -4.67 4.97
N THR A 58 3.30 -3.41 4.58
CA THR A 58 2.33 -3.02 3.56
C THR A 58 3.06 -2.52 2.31
N PHE A 59 2.95 -3.27 1.22
CA PHE A 59 3.52 -2.92 -0.07
C PHE A 59 2.51 -2.14 -0.89
N MET A 60 2.98 -1.06 -1.53
CA MET A 60 2.19 -0.24 -2.44
C MET A 60 2.64 -0.55 -3.87
N ILE A 61 1.86 -1.35 -4.57
CA ILE A 61 2.09 -1.68 -5.98
C ILE A 61 1.51 -0.59 -6.89
N LEU A 62 1.82 -0.67 -8.19
CA LEU A 62 1.39 0.24 -9.25
C LEU A 62 2.01 1.65 -9.20
N GLY A 63 3.07 1.83 -8.40
CA GLY A 63 3.85 3.06 -8.31
C GLY A 63 3.54 3.95 -7.10
N ASP A 64 4.02 5.20 -7.12
CA ASP A 64 3.88 6.20 -6.04
C ASP A 64 3.06 7.44 -6.46
N VAL A 65 2.41 7.39 -7.63
CA VAL A 65 1.57 8.45 -8.18
C VAL A 65 0.16 7.89 -8.38
N CYS A 66 -0.83 8.57 -7.82
CA CYS A 66 -2.22 8.18 -7.87
C CYS A 66 -3.00 9.05 -8.85
N THR A 67 -3.89 8.43 -9.63
CA THR A 67 -4.80 9.16 -10.54
C THR A 67 -5.84 10.01 -9.83
N ARG A 68 -6.03 9.80 -8.52
CA ARG A 68 -7.04 10.49 -7.69
C ARG A 68 -6.41 11.39 -6.63
N SER A 69 -7.23 12.28 -6.03
CA SER A 69 -6.78 13.36 -5.14
C SER A 69 -7.47 13.40 -3.77
N CYS A 70 -7.56 12.25 -3.09
CA CYS A 70 -8.13 12.15 -1.74
C CYS A 70 -7.53 13.18 -0.78
N GLY A 71 -8.38 14.00 -0.15
CA GLY A 71 -7.96 15.16 0.65
C GLY A 71 -7.21 14.84 1.96
N PHE A 72 -7.13 13.56 2.32
CA PHE A 72 -6.37 13.04 3.47
C PHE A 72 -5.13 12.22 3.05
N CYS A 73 -4.99 11.89 1.77
CA CYS A 73 -3.94 11.01 1.28
C CYS A 73 -2.64 11.79 1.05
N ALA A 74 -1.51 11.22 1.47
CA ALA A 74 -0.19 11.81 1.30
C ALA A 74 0.50 11.42 -0.03
N ILE A 75 -0.12 10.53 -0.81
CA ILE A 75 0.41 10.06 -2.09
C ILE A 75 0.28 11.17 -3.14
N LYS A 76 1.26 11.27 -4.03
CA LYS A 76 1.27 12.29 -5.10
C LYS A 76 0.12 12.02 -6.06
N THR A 77 -0.62 13.07 -6.43
CA THR A 77 -1.61 12.97 -7.52
C THR A 77 -0.96 13.26 -8.87
N GLY A 78 -1.31 12.47 -9.87
CA GLY A 78 -0.88 12.65 -11.26
C GLY A 78 -1.24 11.45 -12.12
N ARG A 79 -0.82 11.47 -13.39
CA ARG A 79 -0.96 10.31 -14.27
C ARG A 79 0.32 9.47 -14.24
N PRO A 80 0.27 8.20 -13.79
CA PRO A 80 1.43 7.32 -13.85
C PRO A 80 1.89 7.11 -15.29
N GLN A 81 3.21 7.04 -15.49
CA GLN A 81 3.79 6.97 -16.84
C GLN A 81 4.07 5.54 -17.31
N THR A 82 4.28 4.62 -16.37
CA THR A 82 4.69 3.25 -16.68
C THR A 82 3.90 2.24 -15.84
N LEU A 83 3.81 1.02 -16.37
CA LEU A 83 3.32 -0.15 -15.68
C LEU A 83 4.49 -1.14 -15.63
N ASP A 84 4.87 -1.55 -14.42
CA ASP A 84 5.96 -2.50 -14.21
C ASP A 84 5.38 -3.90 -13.98
N ALA A 85 5.36 -4.72 -15.04
CA ALA A 85 4.84 -6.07 -14.98
C ALA A 85 5.70 -7.03 -14.13
N GLU A 86 6.92 -6.65 -13.79
CA GLU A 86 7.86 -7.44 -12.98
C GLU A 86 7.76 -7.10 -11.48
N GLU A 87 6.99 -6.07 -11.11
CA GLU A 87 6.76 -5.68 -9.71
C GLU A 87 6.21 -6.83 -8.84
N PRO A 88 5.22 -7.65 -9.29
CA PRO A 88 4.73 -8.81 -8.55
C PRO A 88 5.83 -9.75 -8.02
N GLY A 89 6.76 -10.14 -8.89
CA GLY A 89 7.85 -11.05 -8.51
C GLY A 89 8.81 -10.43 -7.51
N ARG A 90 9.07 -9.12 -7.60
CA ARG A 90 9.92 -8.39 -6.64
C ARG A 90 9.25 -8.25 -5.28
N VAL A 91 7.93 -8.04 -5.23
CA VAL A 91 7.16 -8.04 -3.98
C VAL A 91 7.25 -9.40 -3.29
N ALA A 92 7.00 -10.49 -4.01
CA ALA A 92 7.10 -11.84 -3.46
C ALA A 92 8.53 -12.16 -2.99
N ALA A 93 9.57 -11.75 -3.73
CA ALA A 93 10.96 -11.89 -3.32
C ALA A 93 11.29 -11.09 -2.04
N ALA A 94 10.72 -9.89 -1.89
CA ALA A 94 10.88 -9.09 -0.66
C ALA A 94 10.23 -9.79 0.54
N ILE A 95 9.00 -10.29 0.38
CA ILE A 95 8.26 -11.03 1.40
C ILE A 95 9.05 -12.26 1.86
N ALA A 96 9.57 -13.04 0.92
CA ALA A 96 10.38 -14.23 1.20
C ALA A 96 11.63 -13.88 2.00
N ARG A 97 12.39 -12.87 1.55
CA ARG A 97 13.66 -12.48 2.17
C ARG A 97 13.49 -11.90 3.58
N LEU A 98 12.35 -11.27 3.83
CA LEU A 98 11.99 -10.71 5.13
C LEU A 98 11.29 -11.72 6.05
N GLU A 99 11.00 -12.92 5.53
CA GLU A 99 10.25 -13.97 6.22
C GLU A 99 8.95 -13.43 6.84
N LEU A 100 8.21 -12.59 6.09
CA LEU A 100 6.99 -11.97 6.62
C LEU A 100 5.94 -13.04 6.92
N ARG A 101 5.29 -12.92 8.08
CA ARG A 101 4.17 -13.78 8.47
C ARG A 101 2.85 -13.32 7.85
N HIS A 102 2.75 -12.01 7.63
CA HIS A 102 1.60 -11.36 7.07
C HIS A 102 2.04 -10.22 6.14
N ALA A 103 1.51 -10.18 4.93
CA ALA A 103 1.77 -9.12 3.96
C ALA A 103 0.46 -8.44 3.58
N VAL A 104 0.45 -7.11 3.58
CA VAL A 104 -0.67 -6.32 3.05
C VAL A 104 -0.26 -5.78 1.69
N ILE A 105 -1.04 -6.04 0.66
CA ILE A 105 -0.84 -5.51 -0.69
C ILE A 105 -1.90 -4.44 -0.95
N THR A 106 -1.47 -3.23 -1.25
CA THR A 106 -2.35 -2.12 -1.64
C THR A 106 -1.78 -1.41 -2.85
N SER A 107 -2.52 -0.46 -3.41
CA SER A 107 -2.06 0.27 -4.60
C SER A 107 -2.49 1.71 -4.58
N VAL A 108 -1.85 2.48 -5.46
CA VAL A 108 -2.44 3.71 -5.98
C VAL A 108 -3.59 3.39 -6.93
N ASN A 109 -4.49 4.35 -7.17
CA ASN A 109 -5.49 4.22 -8.24
C ASN A 109 -4.85 4.38 -9.61
N ARG A 110 -5.20 3.47 -10.53
CA ARG A 110 -4.77 3.45 -11.93
C ARG A 110 -5.99 3.51 -12.87
N ASP A 111 -6.79 4.57 -12.74
CA ASP A 111 -8.02 4.72 -13.52
C ASP A 111 -7.78 4.81 -15.04
N GLU A 112 -6.53 5.01 -15.48
CA GLU A 112 -6.16 4.98 -16.89
C GLU A 112 -5.90 3.56 -17.44
N LEU A 113 -5.83 2.54 -16.59
CA LEU A 113 -5.75 1.14 -16.99
C LEU A 113 -7.16 0.55 -17.17
N PRO A 114 -7.38 -0.32 -18.17
CA PRO A 114 -8.71 -0.88 -18.43
C PRO A 114 -9.33 -1.66 -17.26
N ASP A 115 -8.51 -2.28 -16.41
CA ASP A 115 -8.91 -3.10 -15.27
C ASP A 115 -8.60 -2.42 -13.92
N GLY A 116 -8.23 -1.14 -13.93
CA GLY A 116 -7.79 -0.40 -12.75
C GLY A 116 -6.54 -0.96 -12.07
N GLY A 117 -5.79 -1.87 -12.71
CA GLY A 117 -4.62 -2.56 -12.17
C GLY A 117 -4.91 -3.87 -11.44
N ALA A 118 -6.13 -4.39 -11.51
CA ALA A 118 -6.52 -5.66 -10.88
C ALA A 118 -5.62 -6.84 -11.27
N TRP A 119 -5.16 -6.91 -12.52
CA TRP A 119 -4.24 -7.95 -12.98
C TRP A 119 -2.92 -7.96 -12.19
N ILE A 120 -2.37 -6.79 -11.83
CA ILE A 120 -1.13 -6.73 -11.04
C ILE A 120 -1.36 -7.23 -9.61
N PHE A 121 -2.52 -6.93 -9.01
CA PHE A 121 -2.89 -7.52 -7.71
C PHE A 121 -2.91 -9.05 -7.79
N ALA A 122 -3.61 -9.60 -8.78
CA ALA A 122 -3.72 -11.05 -8.97
C ALA A 122 -2.35 -11.71 -9.18
N ARG A 123 -1.52 -11.15 -10.08
CA ARG A 123 -0.15 -11.63 -10.31
C ARG A 123 0.71 -11.56 -9.05
N THR A 124 0.53 -10.52 -8.23
CA THR A 124 1.26 -10.38 -6.96
C THR A 124 0.87 -11.50 -5.99
N LEU A 125 -0.43 -11.78 -5.84
CA LEU A 125 -0.92 -12.89 -5.02
C LEU A 125 -0.39 -14.24 -5.49
N GLU A 126 -0.46 -14.51 -6.80
CA GLU A 126 0.05 -15.75 -7.39
C GLU A 126 1.56 -15.97 -7.11
N GLU A 127 2.39 -14.93 -7.28
CA GLU A 127 3.82 -15.03 -6.98
C GLU A 127 4.08 -15.21 -5.48
N ILE A 128 3.29 -14.58 -4.61
CA ILE A 128 3.40 -14.76 -3.16
C ILE A 128 3.04 -16.19 -2.76
N HIS A 129 1.90 -16.72 -3.22
CA HIS A 129 1.50 -18.10 -2.92
C HIS A 129 2.53 -19.13 -3.41
N ARG A 130 3.18 -18.85 -4.54
CA ARG A 130 4.21 -19.72 -5.11
C ARG A 130 5.51 -19.70 -4.30
N ILE A 131 5.97 -18.53 -3.84
CA ILE A 131 7.28 -18.36 -3.21
C ILE A 131 7.19 -18.47 -1.67
N CYS A 132 6.08 -18.01 -1.09
CA CYS A 132 5.85 -17.84 0.34
C CYS A 132 4.50 -18.47 0.76
N PRO A 133 4.32 -19.80 0.61
CA PRO A 133 3.02 -20.44 0.83
C PRO A 133 2.49 -20.32 2.27
N GLU A 134 3.35 -20.04 3.25
CA GLU A 134 2.98 -19.88 4.66
C GLU A 134 2.67 -18.43 5.04
N THR A 135 2.89 -17.46 4.14
CA THR A 135 2.61 -16.05 4.41
C THR A 135 1.15 -15.75 4.12
N THR A 136 0.43 -15.24 5.13
CA THR A 136 -0.93 -14.74 4.93
C THR A 136 -0.92 -13.42 4.17
N VAL A 137 -1.86 -13.23 3.23
CA VAL A 137 -1.93 -12.05 2.38
C VAL A 137 -3.28 -11.35 2.50
N GLU A 138 -3.24 -10.09 2.93
CA GLU A 138 -4.36 -9.15 2.85
C GLU A 138 -4.22 -8.27 1.62
N VAL A 139 -5.32 -8.04 0.90
CA VAL A 139 -5.39 -6.99 -0.13
C VAL A 139 -6.23 -5.83 0.35
N LEU A 140 -5.68 -4.62 0.29
CA LEU A 140 -6.40 -3.36 0.47
C LEU A 140 -6.56 -2.70 -0.90
N ILE A 141 -7.72 -2.92 -1.52
CA ILE A 141 -7.97 -2.57 -2.92
C ILE A 141 -8.56 -1.16 -3.10
N PRO A 142 -8.32 -0.52 -4.27
CA PRO A 142 -9.15 0.59 -4.72
C PRO A 142 -10.58 0.11 -5.00
N ASP A 143 -11.48 1.03 -5.38
CA ASP A 143 -12.86 0.68 -5.72
C ASP A 143 -13.03 0.07 -7.13
N PHE A 144 -11.96 0.04 -7.94
CA PHE A 144 -11.99 -0.32 -9.36
C PHE A 144 -13.12 0.36 -10.15
N GLN A 145 -13.54 1.56 -9.73
CA GLN A 145 -14.72 2.26 -10.27
C GLN A 145 -16.02 1.43 -10.26
N GLY A 146 -16.11 0.42 -9.39
CA GLY A 146 -17.24 -0.52 -9.32
C GLY A 146 -17.19 -1.64 -10.35
N ASP A 147 -16.05 -1.89 -11.00
CA ASP A 147 -15.87 -3.01 -11.92
C ASP A 147 -15.80 -4.35 -11.16
N TRP A 148 -16.85 -5.15 -11.32
CA TRP A 148 -16.96 -6.47 -10.71
C TRP A 148 -16.02 -7.52 -11.33
N LEU A 149 -15.64 -7.36 -12.60
CA LEU A 149 -14.68 -8.27 -13.25
C LEU A 149 -13.27 -8.00 -12.71
N ALA A 150 -12.91 -6.74 -12.50
CA ALA A 150 -11.66 -6.36 -11.85
C ALA A 150 -11.60 -6.90 -10.41
N LEU A 151 -12.68 -6.73 -9.62
CA LEU A 151 -12.77 -7.32 -8.29
C LEU A 151 -12.66 -8.85 -8.32
N GLY A 152 -13.40 -9.50 -9.22
CA GLY A 152 -13.36 -10.96 -9.40
C GLY A 152 -11.95 -11.46 -9.72
N THR A 153 -11.23 -10.76 -10.60
CA THR A 153 -9.82 -11.06 -10.93
C THR A 153 -8.92 -11.11 -9.69
N VAL A 154 -9.09 -10.16 -8.75
CA VAL A 154 -8.31 -10.16 -7.50
C VAL A 154 -8.74 -11.28 -6.57
N LEU A 155 -10.04 -11.53 -6.44
CA LEU A 155 -10.59 -12.56 -5.56
C LEU A 155 -10.22 -13.97 -6.02
N ASP A 156 -10.25 -14.23 -7.32
CA ASP A 156 -9.90 -15.52 -7.93
C ASP A 156 -8.43 -15.89 -7.69
N ALA A 157 -7.56 -14.90 -7.44
CA ALA A 157 -6.17 -15.10 -7.07
C ALA A 157 -5.97 -15.51 -5.59
N GLY A 158 -7.05 -15.53 -4.80
CA GLY A 158 -7.12 -16.16 -3.47
C GLY A 158 -6.48 -15.39 -2.31
N PRO A 159 -6.73 -14.09 -2.10
CA PRO A 159 -6.26 -13.40 -0.89
C PRO A 159 -6.92 -13.98 0.36
N ASP A 160 -6.20 -14.04 1.49
CA ASP A 160 -6.77 -14.46 2.78
C ASP A 160 -7.78 -13.44 3.33
N ILE A 161 -7.51 -12.15 3.08
CA ILE A 161 -8.33 -11.04 3.56
C ILE A 161 -8.53 -10.04 2.42
N LEU A 162 -9.79 -9.72 2.13
CA LEU A 162 -10.17 -8.60 1.28
C LEU A 162 -10.52 -7.39 2.16
N ASN A 163 -9.86 -6.26 1.92
CA ASN A 163 -10.09 -5.00 2.59
C ASN A 163 -10.39 -3.90 1.57
N HIS A 164 -11.36 -3.05 1.89
CA HIS A 164 -11.65 -1.81 1.17
C HIS A 164 -12.12 -0.75 2.16
N ASN A 165 -11.41 0.37 2.23
CA ASN A 165 -11.75 1.43 3.16
C ASN A 165 -12.80 2.37 2.57
N ILE A 166 -13.89 2.59 3.33
CA ILE A 166 -14.86 3.67 3.06
C ILE A 166 -14.37 5.04 3.56
N GLU A 167 -13.42 5.05 4.51
CA GLU A 167 -12.69 6.17 5.09
C GLU A 167 -13.49 7.17 5.95
N THR A 168 -14.69 7.56 5.53
CA THR A 168 -15.45 8.58 6.24
C THR A 168 -16.96 8.44 6.08
N VAL A 169 -17.70 9.20 6.89
CA VAL A 169 -19.17 9.24 6.85
C VAL A 169 -19.69 9.90 5.57
N PRO A 170 -20.91 9.56 5.10
CA PRO A 170 -21.44 10.06 3.82
C PRO A 170 -21.39 11.58 3.64
N ARG A 171 -21.68 12.34 4.69
CA ARG A 171 -21.66 13.82 4.67
C ARG A 171 -20.28 14.41 4.33
N LEU A 172 -19.18 13.72 4.68
CA LEU A 172 -17.81 14.20 4.44
C LEU A 172 -17.18 13.57 3.20
N TYR A 173 -17.78 12.51 2.65
CA TYR A 173 -17.20 11.73 1.57
C TYR A 173 -16.83 12.56 0.33
N PRO A 174 -17.70 13.46 -0.21
CA PRO A 174 -17.34 14.25 -1.40
C PRO A 174 -16.16 15.19 -1.18
N LYS A 175 -15.91 15.59 0.06
CA LYS A 175 -14.77 16.46 0.43
C LYS A 175 -13.49 15.67 0.64
N MET A 176 -13.59 14.47 1.21
CA MET A 176 -12.44 13.66 1.60
C MET A 176 -11.95 12.75 0.47
N ARG A 177 -12.85 12.26 -0.38
CA ARG A 177 -12.56 11.45 -1.56
C ARG A 177 -13.15 12.11 -2.81
N PRO A 178 -12.72 13.33 -3.17
CA PRO A 178 -12.99 13.87 -4.50
C PRO A 178 -12.28 12.96 -5.52
N GLN A 179 -12.93 12.66 -6.64
CA GLN A 179 -12.35 11.85 -7.71
C GLN A 179 -11.07 12.52 -8.23
#